data_AF-A0A7V3CZK7-F1
#
_entry.id   AF-A0A7V3CZK7-F1
#
_cell.length_a   1.000
_cell.length_b   1.000
_cell.length_c   1.000
_cell.angle_alpha   90.00
_cell.angle_beta   90.00
_cell.angle_gamma   90.00
#
_symmetry.space_group_name_H-M   'P 1'
#
loop_
_entity.id
_entity.type
_entity.pdbx_description
1 polymer ?
#
loop_
_entity_poly.entity_id
_entity_poly.type
_entity_poly.pdbx_seq_one_letter_code
_entity_poly.pdbx_strand_id
1 'polypeptide(L)' 'MKKFIIILGALFIMLSFSKETFSQEKPIQLALFNPVQIFPENESIAGLRISLLYGKNRNVTGID' A
#
# COMPACT_ATOMS: atom_id res chain seq x y z
N MET A 1 -17.94 39.06 12.09
CA MET A 1 -17.27 38.79 10.79
C MET A 1 -15.91 38.10 10.97
N LYS A 2 -14.94 38.67 11.70
CA LYS A 2 -13.60 38.07 11.89
C LYS A 2 -13.62 36.64 12.49
N LYS A 3 -14.48 36.39 13.49
CA LYS A 3 -14.65 35.05 14.09
C LYS A 3 -15.17 34.00 13.11
N PHE A 4 -16.02 34.40 12.17
CA PHE A 4 -16.58 33.51 11.15
C PHE A 4 -15.51 33.11 10.13
N ILE A 5 -14.65 34.06 9.73
CA ILE A 5 -13.51 33.81 8.85
C ILE A 5 -12.50 32.85 9.50
N ILE A 6 -12.25 33.00 10.80
CA ILE A 6 -11.35 32.11 11.56
C ILE A 6 -11.91 30.68 11.60
N ILE A 7 -13.21 30.51 11.85
CA ILE A 7 -13.86 29.18 11.88
C ILE A 7 -13.80 28.53 10.49
N LEU A 8 -14.07 29.30 9.44
CA LEU A 8 -14.03 28.80 8.07
C LEU A 8 -12.61 28.39 7.65
N GLY A 9 -11.59 29.17 8.06
CA GLY A 9 -10.18 28.83 7.83
C GLY A 9 -9.74 27.57 8.58
N ALA A 10 -10.17 27.41 9.84
CA ALA A 10 -9.87 26.21 10.62
C ALA A 10 -10.49 24.95 10.00
N LEU A 11 -11.73 25.04 9.50
CA LEU A 11 -12.39 23.93 8.82
C LEU A 11 -11.68 23.54 7.52
N PHE A 12 -11.19 24.51 6.76
CA PHE A 12 -10.44 24.27 5.52
C PHE A 12 -9.10 23.56 5.76
N ILE A 13 -8.41 23.89 6.85
CA ILE A 13 -7.16 23.22 7.24
C ILE A 13 -7.41 21.75 7.61
N MET A 14 -8.52 21.44 8.30
CA MET A 14 -8.85 20.05 8.66
C MET A 14 -9.17 19.19 7.43
N LEU A 15 -9.81 19.76 6.42
CA LEU A 15 -10.14 19.07 5.17
C LEU A 15 -8.91 18.81 4.27
N SER A 16 -7.82 19.55 4.48
CA SER A 16 -6.59 19.40 3.69
C SER A 16 -5.74 18.20 4.11
N PHE A 17 -6.00 17.61 5.28
CA PHE A 17 -5.30 16.40 5.76
C PHE A 17 -5.99 15.13 5.26
N SER A 18 -5.88 14.87 3.96
CA SER A 18 -6.22 13.57 3.39
C SER A 18 -5.01 12.64 3.51
N LYS A 19 -4.97 11.80 4.54
CA LYS A 19 -3.97 10.71 4.60
C LYS A 19 -4.48 9.56 3.73
N GLU A 20 -3.72 9.17 2.71
CA GLU A 20 -3.98 7.93 1.98
C GLU A 20 -3.85 6.77 2.97
N THR A 21 -4.98 6.17 3.34
CA THR A 21 -4.99 4.94 4.11
C THR A 21 -4.72 3.80 3.13
N PHE A 22 -3.50 3.27 3.13
CA PHE A 22 -3.24 2.04 2.40
C PHE A 22 -4.07 0.92 3.03
N SER A 23 -4.89 0.26 2.21
CA SER A 23 -5.54 -1.00 2.55
C SER A 23 -4.48 -2.00 3.04
N GLN A 24 -4.86 -2.91 3.95
CA GLN A 24 -3.99 -3.89 4.59
C GLN A 24 -2.86 -4.34 3.65
N GLU A 25 -1.67 -3.83 3.91
CA GLU A 25 -0.47 -4.14 3.13
C GLU A 25 -0.28 -5.65 3.14
N LYS A 26 -0.10 -6.27 1.97
CA LYS A 26 0.09 -7.72 1.85
C LYS A 26 1.48 -8.04 2.41
N PRO A 27 1.59 -8.59 3.64
CA PRO A 27 2.87 -8.67 4.32
C PRO A 27 3.67 -9.88 3.86
N ILE A 28 2.99 -10.91 3.34
CA ILE A 28 3.59 -12.17 2.89
C ILE A 28 2.92 -12.59 1.58
N GLN A 29 3.72 -12.92 0.56
CA GLN A 29 3.28 -13.59 -0.66
C GLN A 29 3.88 -14.99 -0.74
N LEU A 30 3.03 -15.98 -1.01
CA LEU A 30 3.45 -17.35 -1.31
C LEU A 30 3.16 -17.67 -2.78
N ALA A 31 4.19 -18.12 -3.50
CA ALA A 31 4.12 -18.54 -4.90
C ALA A 31 4.76 -19.91 -5.09
N LEU A 32 4.18 -20.73 -5.97
CA LEU A 32 4.82 -21.95 -6.47
C LEU A 32 5.75 -21.58 -7.62
N PHE A 33 5.18 -21.05 -8.70
CA PHE A 33 5.84 -20.46 -9.86
C PHE A 33 4.82 -19.53 -10.53
N ASN A 34 5.25 -18.55 -11.31
CA ASN A 34 4.32 -17.66 -12.03
C ASN A 34 3.46 -18.45 -13.03
N PRO A 35 2.11 -18.31 -13.06
CA PRO A 35 1.25 -17.39 -12.30
C PRO A 35 0.52 -18.04 -11.10
N VAL A 36 0.97 -19.19 -10.60
CA VAL A 36 0.38 -19.91 -9.45
C VAL A 36 0.86 -19.31 -8.12
N GLN A 37 0.04 -18.46 -7.53
CA GLN A 37 0.36 -17.65 -6.33
C GLN A 37 -0.92 -17.13 -5.67
N ILE A 38 -0.82 -16.72 -4.40
CA ILE A 38 -1.99 -16.23 -3.63
C ILE A 38 -2.42 -14.80 -3.98
N PHE A 39 -1.52 -14.00 -4.57
CA PHE A 39 -1.80 -12.64 -5.04
C PHE A 39 -1.32 -12.49 -6.49
N PRO A 40 -2.09 -11.87 -7.39
CA PRO A 40 -1.67 -11.60 -8.76
C PRO A 40 -0.34 -10.85 -8.90
N GLU A 41 0.36 -11.03 -10.04
CA GLU A 41 1.71 -10.46 -10.26
C GLU A 41 1.74 -8.93 -10.36
N ASN A 42 0.59 -8.33 -10.63
CA ASN A 42 0.43 -6.89 -10.73
C ASN A 42 0.18 -6.22 -9.37
N GLU A 43 0.17 -6.99 -8.28
CA GLU A 43 -0.03 -6.47 -6.94
C GLU A 43 1.30 -6.33 -6.18
N SER A 44 1.49 -5.19 -5.53
CA SER A 44 2.65 -4.95 -4.68
C SER A 44 2.54 -5.67 -3.34
N ILE A 45 3.67 -6.24 -2.88
CA ILE A 45 3.84 -6.86 -1.57
C ILE A 45 4.78 -5.99 -0.75
N ALA A 46 4.37 -5.67 0.47
CA ALA A 46 5.10 -4.74 1.34
C ALA A 46 6.12 -5.45 2.27
N GLY A 47 6.13 -6.78 2.30
CA GLY A 47 6.99 -7.57 3.17
C GLY A 47 7.80 -8.63 2.44
N LEU A 48 7.46 -9.90 2.67
CA LEU A 48 8.23 -11.06 2.22
C LEU A 48 7.56 -11.77 1.04
N ARG A 49 8.32 -12.14 0.02
CA ARG A 49 7.85 -13.01 -1.06
C ARG A 49 8.59 -14.35 -1.01
N ILE A 50 7.87 -15.45 -0.88
CA ILE A 50 8.42 -16.81 -0.84
C ILE A 50 8.01 -17.53 -2.13
N SER A 51 8.99 -17.89 -2.96
CA SER A 51 8.78 -18.65 -4.20
C SER A 51 9.36 -20.06 -4.06
N LEU A 52 8.50 -21.09 -4.13
CA LEU A 52 8.92 -22.47 -3.86
C LEU A 52 9.67 -23.12 -5.03
N LEU A 53 9.30 -22.82 -6.29
CA LEU A 53 9.81 -23.53 -7.47
C LEU A 53 10.41 -22.63 -8.56
N TYR A 54 10.30 -21.29 -8.47
CA TYR A 54 10.95 -20.41 -9.44
C TYR A 54 11.16 -18.97 -8.92
N GLY A 55 12.42 -18.54 -8.81
CA GLY A 55 12.83 -17.19 -8.40
C GLY A 55 13.11 -16.28 -9.58
N LYS A 56 12.13 -15.49 -10.02
CA LYS A 56 12.36 -14.33 -10.89
C LYS A 56 11.63 -13.13 -10.33
N ASN A 57 12.39 -12.14 -9.89
CA ASN A 57 11.88 -10.97 -9.18
C ASN A 57 11.80 -9.75 -10.07
N ARG A 58 10.60 -9.20 -10.20
CA ARG A 58 10.38 -7.82 -10.62
C ARG A 58 9.61 -7.15 -9.49
N ASN A 59 10.29 -6.24 -8.80
CA ASN A 59 9.75 -5.32 -7.79
C ASN A 59 9.25 -5.93 -6.48
N VAL A 60 10.18 -6.42 -5.65
CA VAL A 60 9.95 -6.59 -4.20
C VAL A 60 10.51 -5.36 -3.49
N THR A 61 9.68 -4.68 -2.70
CA THR A 61 10.14 -3.72 -1.68
C THR A 61 10.26 -4.51 -0.37
N GLY A 62 11.39 -5.19 -0.18
CA GLY A 62 11.57 -6.15 0.91
C GLY A 62 12.67 -7.18 0.62
N ILE A 63 12.65 -8.27 1.39
CA ILE A 63 13.54 -9.41 1.19
C ILE A 63 12.84 -10.39 0.26
N ASP A 64 13.59 -10.89 -0.72
CA ASP A 64 13.20 -11.94 -1.66
C ASP A 64 14.04 -13.20 -1.45
#